data_AF-A0AAF6B2B0-F1
#
_entry.id   AF-A0AAF6B2B0-F1
#
_cell.length_a   1.000
_cell.length_b   1.000
_cell.length_c   1.000
_cell.angle_alpha   90.00
_cell.angle_beta   90.00
_cell.angle_gamma   90.00
#
_symmetry.space_group_name_H-M   'P 1'
#
loop_
_entity.id
_entity.type
_entity.pdbx_description
1 polymer ?
#
loop_
_entity_poly.entity_id
_entity_poly.type
_entity_poly.pdbx_seq_one_letter_code
_entity_poly.pdbx_strand_id
1 'polypeptide(L)'
;MCNFLNMSRRDHPRSCLHVIRMACLVISACEVAERVAYYAISSTLTVYLTTVLQETEAEAAKNYIIWAGTTFLTPIIGAFVADAFLSRYWTIVWSMIIYFLALVCVTVSMSFEPFKPPTCDHHLLPTMCDKPSVPQRVFFYGSLYLMAFGAGGIKACVTAFSADQFDDTDHGQNHERVSFMNWWCFSLSVERIMGSVAFFPWVQEQYGWVWVGAIPAGIVGFVTLSFIFAHPLYYHQSPSGSAFTRVLQILVAAFEKRNLELQPDLRELFDLSPYYSEVSIYGVA
;
A
#
# COMPACT_ATOMS: atom_id res chain seq x y z
N MET A 1 24.36 -18.81 -2.09
CA MET A 1 23.87 -17.62 -1.35
C MET A 1 24.59 -16.41 -1.94
N CYS A 2 23.91 -15.55 -2.70
CA CYS A 2 24.51 -14.31 -3.19
C CYS A 2 24.70 -13.38 -1.97
N ASN A 3 25.94 -13.28 -1.47
CA ASN A 3 26.27 -12.26 -0.49
C ASN A 3 26.39 -10.92 -1.21
N PHE A 4 25.36 -10.08 -1.07
CA PHE A 4 25.32 -8.71 -1.58
C PHE A 4 26.53 -7.85 -1.14
N LEU A 5 27.21 -8.23 -0.06
CA LEU A 5 28.36 -7.50 0.47
C LEU A 5 29.70 -7.80 -0.22
N ASN A 6 29.82 -8.88 -1.03
CA ASN A 6 31.12 -9.31 -1.58
C ASN A 6 31.13 -9.63 -3.08
N MET A 7 30.00 -9.48 -3.78
CA MET A 7 29.95 -9.66 -5.23
C MET A 7 29.97 -8.30 -5.93
N SER A 8 31.09 -7.99 -6.58
CA SER A 8 31.12 -6.97 -7.62
C SER A 8 30.10 -7.35 -8.70
N ARG A 9 29.16 -6.44 -9.01
CA ARG A 9 28.12 -6.59 -10.07
C ARG A 9 28.69 -7.04 -11.44
N ARG A 10 30.00 -6.95 -11.65
CA ARG A 10 30.69 -7.25 -12.91
C ARG A 10 30.96 -8.73 -13.18
N ASP A 11 30.99 -9.59 -12.17
CA ASP A 11 31.60 -10.91 -12.37
C ASP A 11 30.64 -12.00 -12.88
N HIS A 12 29.33 -11.93 -12.61
CA HIS A 12 28.33 -12.94 -13.05
C HIS A 12 26.93 -12.32 -13.40
N PRO A 13 26.72 -11.85 -14.64
CA PRO A 13 25.50 -11.10 -15.02
C PRO A 13 24.20 -11.94 -15.01
N ARG A 14 24.25 -13.22 -15.39
CA ARG A 14 23.04 -14.08 -15.47
C ARG A 14 22.49 -14.49 -14.10
N SER A 15 23.37 -14.77 -13.14
CA SER A 15 22.97 -15.13 -11.77
C SER A 15 22.38 -13.93 -11.01
N CYS A 16 22.88 -12.72 -11.30
CA CYS A 16 22.36 -11.49 -10.71
C CYS A 16 20.93 -11.16 -11.20
N LEU A 17 20.68 -11.25 -12.51
CA LEU A 17 19.35 -11.00 -13.08
C LEU A 17 18.28 -11.97 -12.56
N HIS A 18 18.63 -13.23 -12.34
CA HIS A 18 17.70 -14.23 -11.78
C HIS A 18 17.27 -13.87 -10.35
N VAL A 19 18.21 -13.41 -9.53
CA VAL A 19 17.92 -12.95 -8.15
C VAL A 19 17.05 -11.69 -8.17
N ILE A 20 17.35 -10.72 -9.03
CA ILE A 20 16.53 -9.51 -9.20
C ILE A 20 15.10 -9.89 -9.63
N ARG A 21 14.94 -10.79 -10.60
CA ARG A 21 13.62 -11.27 -11.03
C ARG A 21 12.86 -11.95 -9.88
N MET A 22 13.51 -12.80 -9.08
CA MET A 22 12.89 -13.42 -7.91
C MET A 22 12.45 -12.37 -6.87
N ALA A 23 13.31 -11.41 -6.56
CA ALA A 23 12.99 -10.31 -5.67
C ALA A 23 11.77 -9.52 -6.16
N CYS A 24 11.80 -9.09 -7.42
CA CYS A 24 10.72 -8.33 -8.06
C CYS A 24 9.40 -9.12 -8.15
N LEU A 25 9.44 -10.44 -8.32
CA LEU A 25 8.25 -11.31 -8.28
C LEU A 25 7.62 -11.36 -6.88
N VAL A 26 8.43 -11.41 -5.82
CA VAL A 26 7.89 -11.39 -4.45
C VAL A 26 7.36 -9.99 -4.09
N ILE A 27 8.08 -8.94 -4.49
CA ILE A 27 7.62 -7.56 -4.34
C ILE A 27 6.32 -7.35 -5.13
N SER A 28 6.19 -7.96 -6.31
CA SER A 28 4.98 -7.80 -7.10
C SER A 28 3.79 -8.55 -6.51
N ALA A 29 4.02 -9.76 -6.00
CA ALA A 29 3.00 -10.53 -5.30
C ALA A 29 2.40 -9.76 -4.11
N CYS A 30 3.17 -8.89 -3.45
CA CYS A 30 2.72 -8.03 -2.35
C CYS A 30 1.57 -7.11 -2.76
N GLU A 31 1.72 -6.37 -3.84
CA GLU A 31 0.65 -5.48 -4.33
C GLU A 31 -0.56 -6.30 -4.77
N VAL A 32 -0.36 -7.36 -5.55
CA VAL A 32 -1.46 -8.21 -6.02
C VAL A 32 -2.26 -8.79 -4.84
N ALA A 33 -1.58 -9.27 -3.80
CA ALA A 33 -2.22 -9.80 -2.60
C ALA A 33 -3.02 -8.74 -1.84
N GLU A 34 -2.45 -7.55 -1.64
CA GLU A 34 -3.16 -6.42 -1.03
C GLU A 34 -4.41 -6.06 -1.82
N ARG A 35 -4.30 -6.03 -3.15
CA ARG A 35 -5.43 -5.63 -3.98
C ARG A 35 -6.55 -6.65 -4.03
N VAL A 36 -6.22 -7.94 -4.07
CA VAL A 36 -7.20 -9.03 -3.95
C VAL A 36 -7.97 -8.89 -2.63
N ALA A 37 -7.28 -8.63 -1.53
CA ALA A 37 -7.92 -8.40 -0.23
C ALA A 37 -8.76 -7.11 -0.21
N TYR A 38 -8.26 -6.03 -0.79
CA TYR A 38 -9.02 -4.78 -0.93
C TYR A 38 -10.32 -5.01 -1.71
N TYR A 39 -10.28 -5.68 -2.86
CA TYR A 39 -11.48 -5.95 -3.66
C TYR A 39 -12.44 -6.94 -2.98
N ALA A 40 -11.93 -7.91 -2.23
CA ALA A 40 -12.77 -8.82 -1.45
C ALA A 40 -13.65 -8.08 -0.44
N ILE A 41 -13.04 -7.19 0.35
CA ILE A 41 -13.78 -6.38 1.31
C ILE A 41 -14.60 -5.32 0.59
N SER A 42 -14.04 -4.58 -0.36
CA SER A 42 -14.71 -3.50 -1.07
C SER A 42 -15.99 -3.95 -1.79
N SER A 43 -15.99 -5.12 -2.43
CA SER A 43 -17.14 -5.62 -3.18
C SER A 43 -18.27 -6.15 -2.29
N THR A 44 -17.96 -6.56 -1.06
CA THR A 44 -18.92 -7.16 -0.12
C THR A 44 -19.31 -6.21 1.03
N LEU A 45 -18.57 -5.12 1.23
CA LEU A 45 -18.73 -4.20 2.35
C LEU A 45 -20.13 -3.59 2.39
N THR A 46 -20.64 -3.04 1.28
CA THR A 46 -21.98 -2.43 1.26
C THR A 46 -23.06 -3.44 1.64
N VAL A 47 -22.94 -4.69 1.16
CA VAL A 47 -23.87 -5.77 1.52
C VAL A 47 -23.75 -6.09 3.01
N TYR A 48 -22.54 -6.14 3.57
CA TYR A 48 -22.35 -6.37 5.00
C TYR A 48 -22.96 -5.26 5.86
N LEU A 49 -22.75 -4.00 5.47
CA LEU A 49 -23.28 -2.83 6.19
C LEU A 49 -24.81 -2.83 6.22
N THR A 50 -25.47 -3.15 5.10
CA THR A 50 -26.94 -3.16 5.01
C THR A 50 -27.57 -4.40 5.63
N THR A 51 -27.00 -5.59 5.39
CA THR A 51 -27.61 -6.86 5.82
C THR A 51 -27.26 -7.26 7.25
N VAL A 52 -26.01 -7.04 7.69
CA VAL A 52 -25.53 -7.48 9.00
C VAL A 52 -25.53 -6.34 10.01
N LEU A 53 -25.00 -5.16 9.65
CA LEU A 53 -24.98 -4.00 10.54
C LEU A 53 -26.27 -3.17 10.52
N GLN A 54 -27.21 -3.53 9.64
CA GLN A 54 -28.55 -2.92 9.53
C GLN A 54 -28.49 -1.40 9.31
N GLU A 55 -27.47 -0.93 8.59
CA GLU A 55 -27.40 0.46 8.16
C GLU A 55 -28.37 0.70 7.00
N THR A 56 -28.87 1.93 6.89
CA THR A 56 -29.65 2.33 5.71
C THR A 56 -28.73 2.34 4.49
N GLU A 57 -29.27 2.13 3.29
CA GLU A 57 -28.46 2.15 2.06
C GLU A 57 -27.67 3.44 1.89
N ALA A 58 -28.25 4.58 2.28
CA ALA A 58 -27.59 5.88 2.26
C ALA A 58 -26.40 5.96 3.24
N GLU A 59 -26.56 5.42 4.45
CA GLU A 59 -25.49 5.39 5.45
C GLU A 59 -24.37 4.42 5.07
N ALA A 60 -24.74 3.23 4.58
CA ALA A 60 -23.80 2.23 4.09
C ALA A 60 -22.95 2.76 2.93
N ALA A 61 -23.58 3.41 1.94
CA ALA A 61 -22.88 4.03 0.81
C ALA A 61 -21.92 5.14 1.27
N LYS A 62 -22.35 5.98 2.21
CA LYS A 62 -21.51 7.03 2.81
C LYS A 62 -20.28 6.43 3.49
N ASN A 63 -20.48 5.43 4.36
CA ASN A 63 -19.40 4.79 5.11
C ASN A 63 -18.43 4.04 4.18
N TYR A 64 -18.93 3.39 3.13
CA TYR A 64 -18.12 2.80 2.07
C TYR A 64 -17.23 3.85 1.38
N ILE A 65 -17.80 4.97 0.93
CA ILE A 65 -17.04 6.02 0.23
C ILE A 65 -15.97 6.63 1.14
N ILE A 66 -16.29 6.88 2.42
CA ILE A 66 -15.33 7.42 3.40
C ILE A 66 -14.17 6.46 3.61
N TRP A 67 -14.45 5.16 3.79
CA TRP A 67 -13.41 4.15 3.95
C TRP A 67 -12.55 4.02 2.68
N ALA A 68 -13.17 3.96 1.51
CA ALA A 68 -12.45 3.87 0.24
C ALA A 68 -11.56 5.11 0.03
N GLY A 69 -12.10 6.30 0.25
CA GLY A 69 -11.35 7.56 0.18
C GLY A 69 -10.18 7.61 1.15
N THR A 70 -10.37 7.13 2.39
CA THR A 70 -9.30 7.03 3.38
C THR A 70 -8.19 6.08 2.91
N THR A 71 -8.54 4.94 2.31
CA THR A 71 -7.58 3.99 1.73
C THR A 71 -6.76 4.59 0.59
N PHE A 72 -7.31 5.55 -0.16
CA PHE A 72 -6.57 6.27 -1.21
C PHE A 72 -5.73 7.45 -0.70
N LEU A 73 -6.02 7.97 0.49
CA LEU A 73 -5.27 9.08 1.11
C LEU A 73 -4.11 8.60 1.99
N THR A 74 -4.26 7.45 2.65
CA THR A 74 -3.22 6.85 3.51
C THR A 74 -1.86 6.63 2.83
N PRO A 75 -1.72 6.39 1.52
CA PRO A 75 -0.40 6.32 0.88
C PRO A 75 0.41 7.61 0.98
N ILE A 76 -0.23 8.78 1.10
CA ILE A 76 0.48 10.06 1.31
C ILE A 76 1.25 10.00 2.64
N ILE A 77 0.60 9.50 3.69
CA ILE A 77 1.20 9.33 5.01
C ILE A 77 2.28 8.23 4.95
N GLY A 78 1.98 7.10 4.29
CA GLY A 78 2.93 6.00 4.11
C GLY A 78 4.23 6.44 3.41
N ALA A 79 4.12 7.24 2.34
CA ALA A 79 5.26 7.78 1.61
C ALA A 79 6.11 8.70 2.49
N PHE A 80 5.46 9.60 3.25
CA PHE A 80 6.17 10.47 4.19
C PHE A 80 6.96 9.67 5.23
N VAL A 81 6.34 8.64 5.83
CA VAL A 81 6.97 7.77 6.83
C VAL A 81 8.17 7.01 6.23
N ALA A 82 8.03 6.49 5.02
CA ALA A 82 9.09 5.77 4.33
C ALA A 82 10.30 6.64 4.02
N ASP A 83 10.06 7.84 3.50
CA ASP A 83 11.13 8.73 3.06
C ASP A 83 11.81 9.46 4.22
N ALA A 84 11.10 9.72 5.33
CA ALA A 84 11.62 10.48 6.47
C ALA A 84 12.24 9.62 7.58
N PHE A 85 11.70 8.41 7.85
CA PHE A 85 12.04 7.67 9.07
C PHE A 85 12.47 6.22 8.84
N LEU A 86 11.66 5.41 8.16
CA LEU A 86 11.81 3.95 8.21
C LEU A 86 12.55 3.32 7.02
N SER A 87 12.77 4.04 5.90
CA SER A 87 13.09 3.47 4.58
C SER A 87 11.90 2.73 3.95
N ARG A 88 11.96 2.55 2.62
CA ARG A 88 10.88 1.89 1.85
C ARG A 88 10.66 0.44 2.28
N TYR A 89 11.73 -0.32 2.49
CA TYR A 89 11.65 -1.73 2.87
C TYR A 89 10.91 -1.93 4.20
N TRP A 90 11.37 -1.29 5.28
CA TRP A 90 10.74 -1.45 6.59
C TRP A 90 9.30 -0.93 6.62
N THR A 91 9.01 0.12 5.86
CA THR A 91 7.63 0.61 5.72
C THR A 91 6.73 -0.46 5.11
N ILE A 92 7.18 -1.15 4.06
CA ILE A 92 6.42 -2.27 3.46
C ILE A 92 6.24 -3.41 4.47
N VAL A 93 7.29 -3.81 5.20
CA VAL A 93 7.21 -4.90 6.19
C VAL A 93 6.18 -4.61 7.27
N TRP A 94 6.28 -3.44 7.93
CA TRP A 94 5.33 -3.07 8.98
C TRP A 94 3.91 -2.91 8.44
N SER A 95 3.77 -2.33 7.24
CA SER A 95 2.46 -2.14 6.61
C SER A 95 1.82 -3.47 6.23
N MET A 96 2.59 -4.45 5.75
CA MET A 96 2.10 -5.81 5.48
C MET A 96 1.64 -6.54 6.74
N ILE A 97 2.40 -6.45 7.83
CA ILE A 97 2.00 -7.04 9.12
C ILE A 97 0.71 -6.39 9.62
N ILE A 98 0.62 -5.06 9.59
CA ILE A 98 -0.59 -4.33 10.00
C ILE A 98 -1.77 -4.70 9.12
N TYR A 99 -1.58 -4.77 7.80
CA TYR A 99 -2.62 -5.11 6.85
C TYR A 99 -3.14 -6.54 7.07
N PHE A 100 -2.25 -7.51 7.26
CA PHE A 100 -2.61 -8.88 7.58
C PHE A 100 -3.40 -8.98 8.89
N LEU A 101 -2.92 -8.34 9.97
CA LEU A 101 -3.61 -8.34 11.26
C LEU A 101 -4.99 -7.67 11.16
N ALA A 102 -5.08 -6.55 10.44
CA ALA A 102 -6.35 -5.87 10.22
C ALA A 102 -7.33 -6.75 9.46
N LEU A 103 -6.88 -7.46 8.43
CA LEU A 103 -7.70 -8.37 7.65
C LEU A 103 -8.20 -9.56 8.48
N VAL A 104 -7.36 -10.09 9.38
CA VAL A 104 -7.79 -11.09 10.37
C VAL A 104 -8.86 -10.51 11.30
N CYS A 105 -8.67 -9.30 11.82
CA CYS A 105 -9.66 -8.64 12.67
C CYS A 105 -10.99 -8.39 11.94
N VAL A 106 -10.94 -7.93 10.69
CA VAL A 106 -12.13 -7.77 9.82
C VAL A 106 -12.82 -9.12 9.66
N THR A 107 -12.08 -10.18 9.31
CA THR A 107 -12.64 -11.53 9.13
C THR A 107 -13.32 -12.03 10.41
N VAL A 108 -12.67 -11.85 11.57
CA VAL A 108 -13.22 -12.22 12.88
C VAL A 108 -14.50 -11.43 13.17
N SER A 109 -14.51 -10.13 12.90
CA SER A 109 -15.69 -9.27 13.11
C SER A 109 -16.88 -9.66 12.23
N MET A 110 -16.64 -10.14 11.00
CA MET A 110 -17.68 -10.56 10.07
C MET A 110 -18.25 -11.95 10.37
N SER A 111 -17.48 -12.78 11.09
CA SER A 111 -17.70 -14.23 11.11
C SER A 111 -17.95 -14.83 12.48
N PHE A 112 -17.35 -14.27 13.53
CA PHE A 112 -17.40 -14.85 14.86
C PHE A 112 -18.61 -14.34 15.62
N GLU A 113 -19.46 -15.24 16.10
CA GLU A 113 -20.76 -14.93 16.73
C GLU A 113 -20.68 -13.89 17.85
N PRO A 114 -19.68 -13.90 18.76
CA PRO A 114 -19.53 -12.85 19.77
C PRO A 114 -19.30 -11.44 19.21
N PHE A 115 -18.69 -11.32 18.03
CA PHE A 115 -18.38 -10.04 17.38
C PHE A 115 -19.38 -9.64 16.30
N LYS A 116 -20.27 -10.54 15.91
CA LYS A 116 -21.36 -10.29 14.96
C LYS A 116 -22.65 -9.91 15.70
N PRO A 117 -23.48 -9.01 15.16
CA PRO A 117 -24.84 -8.79 15.67
C PRO A 117 -25.64 -10.11 15.65
N PRO A 118 -26.58 -10.32 16.60
CA PRO A 118 -27.43 -11.51 16.61
C PRO A 118 -28.20 -11.63 15.30
N THR A 119 -28.28 -12.85 14.77
CA THR A 119 -29.00 -13.13 13.52
C THR A 119 -30.49 -12.82 13.67
N CYS A 120 -31.00 -11.95 12.83
CA CYS A 120 -32.44 -11.77 12.65
C CYS A 120 -33.07 -13.06 12.14
N ASP A 121 -34.03 -13.60 12.87
CA ASP A 121 -34.87 -14.66 12.34
C ASP A 121 -35.75 -14.08 11.21
N HIS A 122 -35.79 -14.75 10.06
CA HIS A 122 -36.53 -14.31 8.87
C HIS A 122 -38.05 -14.25 9.09
N HIS A 123 -38.55 -14.80 10.19
CA HIS A 123 -39.96 -14.76 10.59
C HIS A 123 -40.36 -13.52 11.40
N LEU A 124 -39.40 -12.70 11.83
CA LEU A 124 -39.64 -11.46 12.57
C LEU A 124 -39.64 -10.25 11.63
N LEU A 125 -40.50 -9.26 11.90
CA LEU A 125 -40.46 -7.98 11.21
C LEU A 125 -39.06 -7.34 11.36
N PRO A 126 -38.49 -6.70 10.31
CA PRO A 126 -37.17 -6.06 10.38
C PRO A 126 -37.05 -4.98 11.47
N THR A 127 -38.17 -4.53 12.03
CA THR A 127 -38.23 -3.61 13.18
C THR A 127 -37.96 -4.25 14.54
N MET A 128 -37.88 -5.58 14.63
CA MET A 128 -37.75 -6.34 15.89
C MET A 128 -36.35 -6.95 16.10
N CYS A 129 -35.36 -6.57 15.28
CA CYS A 129 -33.99 -7.02 15.48
C CYS A 129 -33.19 -6.10 16.39
N ASP A 130 -32.40 -6.73 17.27
CA ASP A 130 -31.45 -6.02 18.09
C ASP A 130 -30.36 -5.39 17.21
N LYS A 131 -30.20 -4.08 17.37
CA LYS A 131 -29.15 -3.33 16.68
C LYS A 131 -27.77 -3.82 17.12
N PRO A 132 -26.74 -3.71 16.26
CA PRO A 132 -25.36 -4.01 16.63
C PRO A 132 -24.96 -3.28 17.90
N SER A 133 -24.31 -3.99 18.82
CA SER A 133 -23.74 -3.34 19.99
C SER A 133 -22.64 -2.35 19.58
N VAL A 134 -22.52 -1.25 20.31
CA VAL A 134 -21.47 -0.24 20.09
C VAL A 134 -20.06 -0.86 20.00
N PRO A 135 -19.62 -1.78 20.90
CA PRO A 135 -18.28 -2.35 20.81
C PRO A 135 -18.06 -3.19 19.54
N GLN A 136 -19.06 -3.93 19.05
CA GLN A 136 -18.96 -4.68 17.79
C GLN A 136 -18.75 -3.75 16.60
N ARG A 137 -19.50 -2.63 16.55
CA ARG A 137 -19.38 -1.62 15.50
C ARG A 137 -18.01 -0.92 15.53
N VAL A 138 -17.53 -0.55 16.72
CA VAL A 138 -16.21 0.07 16.91
C VAL A 138 -15.10 -0.89 16.48
N PHE A 139 -15.21 -2.17 16.84
CA PHE A 139 -14.24 -3.19 16.44
C PHE A 139 -14.20 -3.38 14.91
N PHE A 140 -15.37 -3.50 14.27
CA PHE A 140 -15.48 -3.62 12.81
C PHE A 140 -14.84 -2.41 12.10
N TYR A 141 -15.30 -1.19 12.37
CA TYR A 141 -14.74 0.01 11.72
C TYR A 141 -13.28 0.24 12.09
N GLY A 142 -12.89 -0.02 13.34
CA GLY A 142 -11.49 0.07 13.78
C GLY A 142 -10.59 -0.84 12.95
N SER A 143 -11.00 -2.10 12.73
CA SER A 143 -10.27 -3.03 11.88
C SER A 143 -10.25 -2.60 10.41
N LEU A 144 -11.36 -2.05 9.91
CA LEU A 144 -11.50 -1.58 8.53
C LEU A 144 -10.59 -0.38 8.23
N TYR A 145 -10.48 0.57 9.16
CA TYR A 145 -9.56 1.71 9.04
C TYR A 145 -8.10 1.33 9.31
N LEU A 146 -7.83 0.34 10.17
CA LEU A 146 -6.50 -0.22 10.33
C LEU A 146 -6.03 -0.91 9.03
N MET A 147 -6.94 -1.58 8.33
CA MET A 147 -6.68 -2.17 7.01
C MET A 147 -6.35 -1.08 5.98
N ALA A 148 -7.11 0.03 5.98
CA ALA A 148 -6.81 1.19 5.13
C ALA A 148 -5.42 1.77 5.43
N PHE A 149 -5.03 1.87 6.70
CA PHE A 149 -3.71 2.35 7.10
C PHE A 149 -2.57 1.43 6.62
N GLY A 150 -2.73 0.11 6.79
CA GLY A 150 -1.78 -0.88 6.28
C GLY A 150 -1.63 -0.81 4.74
N ALA A 151 -2.74 -0.63 4.01
CA ALA A 151 -2.69 -0.48 2.56
C ALA A 151 -1.89 0.75 2.11
N GLY A 152 -1.93 1.83 2.90
CA GLY A 152 -1.24 3.07 2.61
C GLY A 152 0.27 2.89 2.41
N GLY A 153 0.95 2.29 3.38
CA GLY A 153 2.40 2.10 3.30
C GLY A 153 2.83 1.08 2.23
N ILE A 154 2.00 0.06 1.96
CA ILE A 154 2.24 -0.87 0.84
C ILE A 154 2.20 -0.11 -0.50
N LYS A 155 1.09 0.58 -0.78
CA LYS A 155 0.86 1.29 -2.05
C LYS A 155 1.86 2.42 -2.27
N ALA A 156 2.30 3.08 -1.20
CA ALA A 156 3.28 4.15 -1.27
C ALA A 156 4.67 3.66 -1.73
N CYS A 157 5.06 2.45 -1.33
CA CYS A 157 6.46 2.03 -1.39
C CYS A 157 6.74 0.88 -2.35
N VAL A 158 5.79 -0.05 -2.57
CA VAL A 158 6.05 -1.30 -3.31
C VAL A 158 6.53 -1.06 -4.74
N THR A 159 5.89 -0.14 -5.47
CA THR A 159 6.28 0.17 -6.86
C THR A 159 7.66 0.83 -6.94
N ALA A 160 7.97 1.72 -6.00
CA ALA A 160 9.28 2.37 -5.96
C ALA A 160 10.37 1.36 -5.57
N PHE A 161 10.08 0.51 -4.58
CA PHE A 161 11.00 -0.52 -4.10
C PHE A 161 11.30 -1.60 -5.16
N SER A 162 10.33 -1.96 -6.00
CA SER A 162 10.56 -2.88 -7.12
C SER A 162 11.45 -2.26 -8.20
N ALA A 163 11.25 -0.98 -8.50
CA ALA A 163 12.10 -0.24 -9.43
C ALA A 163 13.54 -0.12 -8.92
N ASP A 164 13.72 0.09 -7.61
CA ASP A 164 15.04 0.22 -6.98
C ASP A 164 15.92 -1.04 -7.09
N GLN A 165 15.35 -2.20 -7.44
CA GLN A 165 16.11 -3.45 -7.57
C GLN A 165 16.98 -3.50 -8.84
N PHE A 166 16.69 -2.66 -9.84
CA PHE A 166 17.41 -2.62 -11.10
C PHE A 166 18.49 -1.53 -11.10
N ASP A 167 19.60 -1.76 -11.81
CA ASP A 167 20.63 -0.74 -12.04
C ASP A 167 20.29 0.11 -13.26
N ASP A 168 20.13 1.42 -13.05
CA ASP A 168 19.78 2.38 -14.11
C ASP A 168 20.97 2.70 -15.04
N THR A 169 22.20 2.37 -14.64
CA THR A 169 23.41 2.61 -15.44
C THR A 169 23.69 1.52 -16.48
N ASP A 170 23.06 0.35 -16.33
CA ASP A 170 23.21 -0.79 -17.23
C ASP A 170 22.02 -0.86 -18.19
N HIS A 171 22.28 -0.58 -19.48
CA HIS A 171 21.26 -0.61 -20.54
C HIS A 171 20.49 -1.95 -20.60
N GLY A 172 21.14 -3.08 -20.30
CA GLY A 172 20.48 -4.39 -20.29
C GLY A 172 19.47 -4.53 -19.15
N GLN A 173 19.82 -4.06 -17.95
CA GLN A 173 18.93 -4.08 -16.79
C GLN A 173 17.80 -3.06 -16.90
N ASN A 174 18.03 -1.92 -17.54
CA ASN A 174 16.97 -0.95 -17.80
C ASN A 174 15.88 -1.52 -18.73
N HIS A 175 16.26 -2.27 -19.78
CA HIS A 175 15.28 -2.95 -20.63
C HIS A 175 14.45 -3.98 -19.84
N GLU A 176 15.09 -4.74 -18.96
CA GLU A 176 14.42 -5.69 -18.06
C GLU A 176 13.48 -5.01 -17.07
N ARG A 177 13.88 -3.85 -16.53
CA ARG A 177 13.04 -3.01 -15.65
C ARG A 177 11.77 -2.56 -16.37
N VAL A 178 11.88 -2.06 -17.60
CA VAL A 178 10.72 -1.62 -18.40
C VAL A 178 9.81 -2.81 -18.73
N SER A 179 10.38 -3.96 -19.12
CA SER A 179 9.62 -5.18 -19.36
C SER A 179 8.86 -5.64 -18.11
N PHE A 180 9.52 -5.64 -16.95
CA PHE A 180 8.89 -5.94 -15.66
C PHE A 180 7.75 -4.97 -15.34
N MET A 181 7.97 -3.66 -15.53
CA MET A 181 6.95 -2.64 -15.27
C MET A 181 5.75 -2.76 -16.21
N ASN A 182 5.96 -3.17 -17.46
CA ASN A 182 4.86 -3.48 -18.38
C ASN A 182 4.05 -4.69 -17.90
N TRP A 183 4.72 -5.75 -17.44
CA TRP A 183 4.05 -6.95 -16.93
C TRP A 183 3.31 -6.70 -15.62
N TRP A 184 3.88 -5.83 -14.78
CA TRP A 184 3.23 -5.29 -13.59
C TRP A 184 1.94 -4.52 -13.90
N CYS A 185 1.99 -3.59 -14.85
CA CYS A 185 0.79 -2.86 -15.29
C CYS A 185 -0.28 -3.80 -15.87
N PHE A 186 0.15 -4.84 -16.59
CA PHE A 186 -0.75 -5.88 -17.08
C PHE A 186 -1.40 -6.66 -15.94
N SER A 187 -0.64 -7.11 -14.92
CA SER A 187 -1.20 -7.84 -13.78
C SER A 187 -2.21 -7.01 -13.00
N LEU A 188 -1.94 -5.71 -12.80
CA LEU A 188 -2.87 -4.77 -12.16
C LEU A 188 -4.14 -4.53 -12.97
N SER A 189 -4.09 -4.70 -14.29
CA SER A 189 -5.27 -4.57 -15.15
C SER A 189 -6.14 -5.83 -15.08
N VAL A 190 -5.52 -7.02 -15.10
CA VAL A 190 -6.20 -8.31 -14.92
C VAL A 190 -6.88 -8.38 -13.56
N GLU A 191 -6.21 -7.93 -12.50
CA GLU A 191 -6.75 -7.88 -11.15
C GLU A 191 -7.99 -7.00 -11.05
N ARG A 192 -7.99 -5.81 -11.67
CA ARG A 192 -9.19 -4.95 -11.72
C ARG A 192 -10.37 -5.65 -12.39
N ILE A 193 -10.11 -6.41 -13.46
CA ILE A 193 -11.15 -7.21 -14.12
C ILE A 193 -11.65 -8.30 -13.15
N MET A 194 -10.76 -9.04 -12.49
CA MET A 194 -11.14 -10.05 -11.50
C MET A 194 -11.92 -9.47 -10.32
N GLY A 195 -11.55 -8.29 -9.83
CA GLY A 195 -12.27 -7.58 -8.77
C GLY A 195 -13.63 -7.04 -9.22
N SER A 196 -13.81 -6.75 -10.52
CA SER A 196 -15.09 -6.38 -11.10
C SER A 196 -16.02 -7.58 -11.31
N VAL A 197 -15.46 -8.80 -11.45
CA VAL A 197 -16.24 -10.03 -11.43
C VAL A 197 -16.75 -10.22 -10.00
N ALA A 198 -18.03 -10.56 -9.85
CA ALA A 198 -18.70 -10.77 -8.56
C ALA A 198 -18.23 -12.05 -7.82
N PHE A 199 -16.93 -12.36 -7.85
CA PHE A 199 -16.34 -13.54 -7.25
C PHE A 199 -16.50 -13.56 -5.73
N PHE A 200 -16.11 -12.50 -5.02
CA PHE A 200 -16.23 -12.45 -3.56
C PHE A 200 -17.68 -12.34 -3.06
N PRO A 201 -18.58 -11.57 -3.72
CA PRO A 201 -20.01 -11.68 -3.46
C PRO A 201 -20.55 -13.10 -3.67
N TRP A 202 -20.15 -13.79 -4.74
CA TRP A 202 -20.53 -15.20 -4.95
C TRP A 202 -19.98 -16.13 -3.85
N VAL A 203 -18.73 -15.96 -3.43
CA VAL A 203 -18.14 -16.70 -2.29
C VAL A 203 -18.94 -16.43 -1.01
N GLN A 204 -19.32 -15.17 -0.78
CA GLN A 204 -20.12 -14.79 0.37
C GLN A 204 -21.49 -15.48 0.37
N GLU A 205 -22.16 -15.56 -0.78
CA GLU A 205 -23.47 -16.21 -0.89
C GLU A 205 -23.41 -17.72 -0.69
N GLN A 206 -22.39 -18.38 -1.26
CA GLN A 206 -22.29 -19.85 -1.22
C GLN A 206 -21.64 -20.40 0.05
N TYR A 207 -20.63 -19.71 0.58
CA TYR A 207 -19.79 -20.21 1.66
C TYR A 207 -19.83 -19.33 2.92
N GLY A 208 -20.39 -18.13 2.83
CA GLY A 208 -20.55 -17.21 3.97
C GLY A 208 -19.37 -16.25 4.18
N TRP A 209 -19.54 -15.37 5.16
CA TRP A 209 -18.63 -14.24 5.46
C TRP A 209 -17.21 -14.64 5.85
N VAL A 210 -17.03 -15.82 6.45
CA VAL A 210 -15.71 -16.35 6.84
C VAL A 210 -14.77 -16.42 5.65
N TRP A 211 -15.24 -16.94 4.52
CA TRP A 211 -14.41 -17.20 3.35
C TRP A 211 -14.07 -15.94 2.56
N VAL A 212 -14.91 -14.91 2.66
CA VAL A 212 -14.63 -13.57 2.11
C VAL A 212 -13.35 -12.98 2.70
N GLY A 213 -13.12 -13.19 4.00
CA GLY A 213 -11.94 -12.70 4.70
C GLY A 213 -10.79 -13.72 4.80
N ALA A 214 -11.09 -15.00 4.97
CA ALA A 214 -10.08 -16.05 5.16
C ALA A 214 -9.24 -16.31 3.89
N ILE A 215 -9.86 -16.29 2.69
CA ILE A 215 -9.13 -16.50 1.43
C ILE A 215 -8.09 -15.38 1.24
N PRO A 216 -8.43 -14.09 1.29
CA PRO A 216 -7.45 -13.03 1.16
C PRO A 216 -6.45 -13.00 2.33
N ALA A 217 -6.87 -13.31 3.56
CA ALA A 217 -5.96 -13.39 4.71
C ALA A 217 -4.86 -14.45 4.51
N GLY A 218 -5.23 -15.63 3.98
CA GLY A 218 -4.26 -16.67 3.65
C GLY A 218 -3.26 -16.22 2.58
N ILE A 219 -3.72 -15.57 1.52
CA ILE A 219 -2.88 -15.05 0.44
C ILE A 219 -1.92 -13.99 0.97
N VAL A 220 -2.43 -12.97 1.67
CA VAL A 220 -1.63 -11.88 2.25
C VAL A 220 -0.63 -12.44 3.26
N GLY A 221 -1.04 -13.37 4.12
CA GLY A 221 -0.14 -13.99 5.10
C GLY A 221 1.00 -14.75 4.43
N PHE A 222 0.71 -15.56 3.42
CA PHE A 222 1.72 -16.28 2.65
C PHE A 222 2.71 -15.35 1.94
N VAL A 223 2.21 -14.30 1.31
CA VAL A 223 3.04 -13.31 0.61
C VAL A 223 3.87 -12.47 1.59
N THR A 224 3.31 -12.10 2.74
CA THR A 224 4.02 -11.38 3.80
C THR A 224 5.20 -12.20 4.31
N LEU A 225 5.00 -13.49 4.59
CA LEU A 225 6.08 -14.39 4.98
C LEU A 225 7.13 -14.50 3.89
N SER A 226 6.70 -14.69 2.64
CA SER A 226 7.62 -14.79 1.49
C SER A 226 8.46 -13.53 1.32
N PHE A 227 7.87 -12.34 1.51
CA PHE A 227 8.56 -11.06 1.45
C PHE A 227 9.61 -10.92 2.57
N ILE A 228 9.27 -11.31 3.81
CA ILE A 228 10.22 -11.28 4.92
C ILE A 228 11.37 -12.28 4.69
N PHE A 229 11.08 -13.50 4.25
CA PHE A 229 12.11 -14.51 3.95
C PHE A 229 13.01 -14.12 2.78
N ALA A 230 12.50 -13.33 1.83
CA ALA A 230 13.27 -12.80 0.70
C ALA A 230 14.15 -11.59 1.07
N HIS A 231 14.17 -11.14 2.32
CA HIS A 231 15.04 -10.05 2.82
C HIS A 231 16.48 -10.07 2.28
N PRO A 232 17.25 -11.18 2.32
CA PRO A 232 18.63 -11.19 1.84
C PRO A 232 18.77 -11.02 0.32
N LEU A 233 17.68 -11.13 -0.44
CA LEU A 233 17.67 -10.97 -1.90
C LEU A 233 17.45 -9.51 -2.32
N TYR A 234 17.02 -8.63 -1.41
CA TYR A 234 16.66 -7.26 -1.75
C TYR A 234 17.83 -6.30 -1.69
N TYR A 235 17.88 -5.42 -2.68
CA TYR A 235 18.66 -4.20 -2.61
C TYR A 235 17.93 -3.16 -1.76
N HIS A 236 18.61 -2.65 -0.73
CA HIS A 236 18.05 -1.69 0.22
C HIS A 236 18.66 -0.31 -0.01
N GLN A 237 17.82 0.66 -0.40
CA GLN A 237 18.22 2.06 -0.44
C GLN A 237 18.05 2.71 0.94
N SER A 238 19.03 3.52 1.33
CA SER A 238 18.92 4.39 2.52
C SER A 238 17.82 5.45 2.30
N PRO A 239 17.16 5.94 3.38
CA PRO A 239 16.17 7.01 3.27
C PRO A 239 16.77 8.26 2.61
N SER A 240 16.14 8.73 1.52
CA SER A 240 16.63 9.88 0.72
C SER A 240 16.07 11.23 1.20
N GLY A 241 15.33 11.23 2.33
CA GLY A 241 14.66 12.40 2.89
C GLY A 241 13.38 12.77 2.15
N SER A 242 12.33 13.15 2.89
CA SER A 242 11.01 13.43 2.28
C SER A 242 10.98 14.74 1.49
N ALA A 243 10.45 14.69 0.27
CA ALA A 243 10.16 15.88 -0.54
C ALA A 243 9.14 16.81 0.17
N PHE A 244 8.21 16.26 0.96
CA PHE A 244 7.27 17.04 1.74
C PHE A 244 7.97 17.93 2.77
N THR A 245 9.01 17.44 3.44
CA THR A 245 9.79 18.24 4.38
C THR A 245 10.45 19.41 3.68
N ARG A 246 10.99 19.21 2.47
CA ARG A 246 11.58 20.27 1.64
C ARG A 246 10.55 21.31 1.23
N VAL A 247 9.36 20.88 0.76
CA VAL A 247 8.27 21.80 0.39
C VAL A 247 7.80 22.60 1.61
N LEU A 248 7.63 21.95 2.77
CA LEU A 248 7.24 22.62 4.00
C LEU A 248 8.29 23.64 4.45
N GLN A 249 9.58 23.29 4.37
CA GLN A 249 10.68 24.21 4.65
C GLN A 249 10.66 25.43 3.72
N ILE A 250 10.39 25.23 2.42
CA ILE A 250 10.27 26.33 1.45
C ILE A 250 9.06 27.20 1.79
N LEU A 251 7.90 26.62 2.11
CA LEU A 251 6.69 27.37 2.47
C LEU A 251 6.87 28.17 3.76
N VAL A 252 7.47 27.57 4.80
CA VAL A 252 7.77 28.23 6.07
C VAL A 252 8.79 29.35 5.84
N ALA A 253 9.88 29.08 5.11
CA ALA A 253 10.88 30.10 4.79
C ALA A 253 10.29 31.24 3.94
N ALA A 254 9.41 30.95 2.98
CA ALA A 254 8.74 31.96 2.19
C ALA A 254 7.78 32.82 3.03
N PHE A 255 7.06 32.21 3.98
CA PHE A 255 6.16 32.93 4.87
C PHE A 255 6.91 33.80 5.89
N GLU A 256 7.97 33.27 6.50
CA GLU A 256 8.82 34.03 7.42
C GLU A 256 9.53 35.19 6.71
N LYS A 257 9.96 34.98 5.47
CA LYS A 257 10.70 35.98 4.69
C LYS A 257 9.84 36.89 3.83
N ARG A 258 8.51 36.83 3.94
CA ARG A 258 7.57 37.58 3.08
C ARG A 258 7.69 39.11 3.20
N ASN A 259 8.23 39.61 4.31
CA ASN A 259 8.38 41.04 4.61
C ASN A 259 9.83 41.53 4.45
N LEU A 260 10.76 40.67 4.03
CA LEU A 260 12.14 41.09 3.77
C LEU A 260 12.22 41.78 2.41
N GLU A 261 12.77 42.99 2.39
CA GLU A 261 13.17 43.62 1.15
C GLU A 261 14.31 42.81 0.52
N LEU A 262 14.14 42.44 -0.74
CA LEU A 262 15.11 41.67 -1.50
C LEU A 262 16.37 42.53 -1.72
N GLN A 263 17.50 42.14 -1.13
CA GLN A 263 18.76 42.82 -1.40
C GLN A 263 19.15 42.65 -2.89
N PRO A 264 19.64 43.70 -3.55
CA PRO A 264 19.96 43.67 -4.99
C PRO A 264 21.01 42.62 -5.35
N ASP A 265 21.90 42.26 -4.43
CA ASP A 265 22.97 41.25 -4.60
C ASP A 265 22.43 39.81 -4.79
N LEU A 266 21.27 39.50 -4.19
CA LEU A 266 20.61 38.19 -4.34
C LEU A 266 19.94 38.01 -5.70
N ARG A 267 19.63 39.09 -6.44
CA ARG A 267 19.07 39.00 -7.81
C ARG A 267 20.11 38.43 -8.78
N GLU A 268 21.37 38.81 -8.65
CA GLU A 268 22.45 38.27 -9.49
C GLU A 268 22.65 36.75 -9.26
N LEU A 269 22.47 36.28 -8.02
CA LEU A 269 22.56 34.85 -7.69
C LEU A 269 21.41 33.99 -8.27
N PHE A 270 20.19 34.54 -8.32
CA PHE A 270 19.04 33.87 -8.94
C PHE A 270 19.15 33.86 -10.48
N ASP A 271 19.67 34.92 -11.09
CA ASP A 271 19.89 35.00 -12.54
C ASP A 271 21.03 34.07 -13.01
N LEU A 272 21.94 33.67 -12.11
CA LEU A 272 22.98 32.66 -12.39
C LEU A 272 22.49 31.21 -12.21
N SER A 273 21.32 30.98 -11.61
CA SER A 273 20.75 29.65 -11.36
C SER A 273 20.49 28.80 -12.62
N PRO A 274 20.11 29.36 -13.79
CA PRO A 274 19.98 28.55 -15.02
C PRO A 274 21.34 28.09 -15.55
N TYR A 275 22.43 28.76 -15.18
CA TYR A 275 23.78 28.49 -15.72
C TYR A 275 24.55 27.46 -14.90
N TYR A 276 24.30 27.37 -13.58
CA TYR A 276 25.01 26.43 -12.69
C TYR A 276 24.40 25.03 -12.61
N SER A 277 23.17 24.81 -13.11
CA SER A 277 22.58 23.46 -13.19
C SER A 277 23.27 22.53 -14.19
N GLU A 278 24.04 23.05 -15.15
CA GLU A 278 24.81 22.23 -16.10
C GLU A 278 26.26 21.93 -15.64
N VAL A 279 26.81 22.65 -14.66
CA VAL A 279 28.25 22.56 -14.31
C VAL A 279 28.54 21.63 -13.12
N SER A 280 27.56 21.24 -12.29
CA SER A 280 27.85 20.39 -11.11
C SER A 280 27.94 18.87 -11.36
N ILE A 281 27.89 18.40 -12.62
CA ILE A 281 28.11 16.97 -12.93
C ILE A 281 29.61 16.59 -12.91
N TYR A 282 30.54 17.55 -12.93
CA TYR A 282 31.97 17.28 -12.84
C TYR A 282 32.65 18.15 -11.78
N GLY A 283 32.68 17.67 -10.54
CA GLY A 283 33.72 18.07 -9.59
C GLY A 283 33.20 18.54 -8.23
N VAL A 284 33.00 17.58 -7.32
CA VAL A 284 33.47 17.73 -5.93
C VAL A 284 33.99 16.35 -5.50
N ALA A 285 35.32 16.25 -5.48
CA ALA A 285 36.05 15.34 -4.62
C ALA A 285 36.23 16.00 -3.24
#